data_AF-A0A3Q9G381-F1
#
_entry.id   AF-A0A3Q9G381-F1
#
_cell.length_a   1.000
_cell.length_b   1.000
_cell.length_c   1.000
_cell.angle_alpha   90.00
_cell.angle_beta   90.00
_cell.angle_gamma   90.00
#
_symmetry.space_group_name_H-M   'P 1'
#
loop_
_entity.id
_entity.type
_entity.pdbx_description
1 polymer ?
#
loop_
_entity_poly.entity_id
_entity_poly.type
_entity_poly.pdbx_seq_one_letter_code
_entity_poly.pdbx_strand_id
1 'polypeptide(L)'
;MQRAKSANICDLGPTGWEATVSESGTVEVTVSEAAETAEVAIAVTVNYGDESSDTATVNVAVTAAEEPEVPEQPELPTGNSFLLSNDWSASEYGIAFAFGRDGDQLLVGDWDGDNVDSLGVRRGATVYLKNELAGGNADLSFNYGRASDTALAGDWDGNGKDSIAVRRGDEFLVKNELAGGNADLSFNYGRASDVAFAGDFDADSIDTFGVHRGDEFLINNALAGGAADLVLTYGEAGDAVLVGDWNGDGVGTPGVNRIIR
;
A
#
# COMPACT_ATOMS: atom_id res chain seq x y z
N MET A 1 9.74 -38.88 60.89
CA MET A 1 9.37 -38.12 59.67
C MET A 1 7.97 -38.54 59.28
N GLN A 2 6.97 -37.69 59.57
CA GLN A 2 5.62 -37.88 59.00
C GLN A 2 5.72 -37.72 57.48
N ARG A 3 4.99 -38.57 56.75
CA ARG A 3 4.85 -38.46 55.29
C ARG A 3 3.51 -37.79 55.01
N ALA A 4 3.53 -36.76 54.17
CA ALA A 4 2.32 -36.12 53.69
C ALA A 4 1.44 -37.16 52.96
N LYS A 5 0.12 -37.08 53.16
CA LYS A 5 -0.88 -37.98 52.55
C LYS A 5 -1.49 -37.38 51.29
N SER A 6 -1.71 -36.07 51.29
CA SER A 6 -2.30 -35.32 50.17
C SER A 6 -2.14 -33.82 50.41
N ALA A 7 -2.18 -33.02 49.34
CA ALA A 7 -2.27 -31.56 49.41
C ALA A 7 -3.44 -31.07 48.55
N ASN A 8 -4.16 -30.04 49.01
CA ASN A 8 -5.30 -29.47 48.30
C ASN A 8 -5.24 -27.93 48.32
N ILE A 9 -5.82 -27.30 47.29
CA ILE A 9 -5.97 -25.85 47.19
C ILE A 9 -7.30 -25.44 47.81
N CYS A 10 -7.27 -24.43 48.67
CA CYS A 10 -8.45 -23.95 49.40
C CYS A 10 -9.04 -22.65 48.84
N ASP A 11 -8.29 -21.93 48.00
CA ASP A 11 -8.73 -20.70 47.34
C ASP A 11 -8.13 -20.63 45.93
N LEU A 12 -8.98 -20.52 44.91
CA LEU A 12 -8.57 -20.55 43.50
C LEU A 12 -8.15 -19.16 42.97
N GLY A 13 -8.20 -18.12 43.81
CA GLY A 13 -7.88 -16.76 43.40
C GLY A 13 -9.00 -16.10 42.59
N PRO A 14 -8.70 -14.99 41.87
CA PRO A 14 -9.67 -14.25 41.07
C PRO A 14 -10.28 -15.07 39.91
N THR A 15 -11.45 -14.67 39.43
CA THR A 15 -12.10 -15.28 38.25
C THR A 15 -11.15 -15.29 37.05
N GLY A 16 -10.92 -16.47 36.44
CA GLY A 16 -10.00 -16.65 35.29
C GLY A 16 -8.63 -17.23 35.65
N TRP A 17 -8.39 -17.51 36.93
CA TRP A 17 -7.22 -18.24 37.42
C TRP A 17 -7.58 -19.69 37.73
N GLU A 18 -6.69 -20.60 37.35
CA GLU A 18 -6.78 -22.02 37.68
C GLU A 18 -5.52 -22.44 38.42
N ALA A 19 -5.67 -23.25 39.46
CA ALA A 19 -4.52 -23.80 40.18
C ALA A 19 -4.75 -25.29 40.46
N THR A 20 -3.71 -26.09 40.32
CA THR A 20 -3.74 -27.54 40.55
C THR A 20 -2.57 -27.98 41.43
N VAL A 21 -2.76 -29.09 42.16
CA VAL A 21 -1.69 -29.73 42.94
C VAL A 21 -1.56 -31.17 42.48
N SER A 22 -0.35 -31.56 42.06
CA SER A 22 -0.05 -32.91 41.64
C SER A 22 0.10 -33.87 42.84
N GLU A 23 0.05 -35.18 42.58
CA GLU A 23 0.31 -36.21 43.60
C GLU A 23 1.75 -36.13 44.17
N SER A 24 2.69 -35.53 43.44
CA SER A 24 4.05 -35.26 43.91
C SER A 24 4.17 -33.99 44.74
N GLY A 25 3.09 -33.22 44.91
CA GLY A 25 3.05 -31.98 45.68
C GLY A 25 3.47 -30.73 44.91
N THR A 26 3.56 -30.79 43.58
CA THR A 26 3.84 -29.62 42.74
C THR A 26 2.56 -28.81 42.55
N VAL A 27 2.65 -27.49 42.76
CA VAL A 27 1.53 -26.55 42.53
C VAL A 27 1.74 -25.89 41.17
N GLU A 28 0.78 -26.02 40.26
CA GLU A 28 0.77 -25.31 38.98
C GLU A 28 -0.37 -24.30 38.95
N VAL A 29 -0.09 -23.08 38.49
CA VAL A 29 -1.05 -21.98 38.40
C VAL A 29 -1.09 -21.51 36.94
N THR A 30 -2.29 -21.47 36.36
CA THR A 30 -2.55 -21.01 35.00
C THR A 30 -3.46 -19.79 35.05
N VAL A 31 -3.12 -18.79 34.25
CA VAL A 31 -3.81 -17.50 34.22
C VAL A 31 -4.23 -17.24 32.78
N SER A 32 -5.52 -16.95 32.55
CA SER A 32 -5.99 -16.61 31.20
C SER A 32 -5.33 -15.32 30.69
N GLU A 33 -5.11 -15.20 29.38
CA GLU A 33 -4.39 -14.09 28.70
C GLU A 33 -4.86 -12.67 29.05
N ALA A 34 -6.04 -12.49 29.65
CA ALA A 34 -6.63 -11.20 29.99
C ALA A 34 -6.42 -10.74 31.45
N ALA A 35 -5.44 -11.29 32.19
CA ALA A 35 -5.27 -10.91 33.59
C ALA A 35 -4.68 -9.50 33.77
N GLU A 36 -5.47 -8.63 34.41
CA GLU A 36 -5.00 -7.37 34.99
C GLU A 36 -3.89 -7.64 36.03
N THR A 37 -3.05 -6.64 36.28
CA THR A 37 -2.00 -6.73 37.31
C THR A 37 -2.60 -7.13 38.65
N ALA A 38 -2.18 -8.28 39.18
CA ALA A 38 -2.74 -8.85 40.39
C ALA A 38 -1.67 -9.59 41.20
N GLU A 39 -1.80 -9.50 42.53
CA GLU A 39 -1.06 -10.33 43.47
C GLU A 39 -2.06 -11.25 44.17
N VAL A 40 -1.83 -12.56 44.06
CA VAL A 40 -2.74 -13.59 44.58
C VAL A 40 -1.98 -14.50 45.53
N ALA A 41 -2.53 -14.68 46.73
CA ALA A 41 -2.02 -15.60 47.72
C ALA A 41 -2.84 -16.89 47.70
N ILE A 42 -2.24 -18.00 47.23
CA ILE A 42 -2.90 -19.30 47.13
C ILE A 42 -2.50 -20.14 48.34
N ALA A 43 -3.47 -20.48 49.19
CA ALA A 43 -3.25 -21.33 50.35
C ALA A 43 -3.29 -22.82 49.96
N VAL A 44 -2.22 -23.53 50.29
CA VAL A 44 -2.05 -24.98 50.10
C VAL A 44 -2.06 -25.65 51.47
N THR A 45 -3.03 -26.53 51.70
CA THR A 45 -3.11 -27.33 52.94
C THR A 45 -2.49 -28.70 52.71
N VAL A 46 -1.45 -29.03 53.49
CA VAL A 46 -0.79 -30.33 53.52
C VAL A 46 -1.40 -31.16 54.65
N ASN A 47 -2.03 -32.28 54.30
CA ASN A 47 -2.64 -33.19 55.27
C ASN A 47 -1.75 -34.40 55.54
N TYR A 48 -1.60 -34.78 56.80
CA TYR A 48 -0.80 -35.91 57.25
C TYR A 48 -1.68 -37.13 57.58
N GLY A 49 -1.05 -38.31 57.66
CA GLY A 49 -1.74 -39.58 57.89
C GLY A 49 -2.42 -39.72 59.27
N ASP A 50 -2.16 -38.79 60.19
CA ASP A 50 -2.69 -38.75 61.56
C ASP A 50 -3.79 -37.69 61.75
N GLU A 51 -4.39 -37.24 60.64
CA GLU A 51 -5.44 -36.22 60.60
C GLU A 51 -4.98 -34.79 60.98
N SER A 52 -3.68 -34.58 61.20
CA SER A 52 -3.12 -33.23 61.32
C SER A 52 -2.92 -32.57 59.94
N SER A 53 -2.89 -31.24 59.93
CA SER A 53 -2.68 -30.44 58.72
C SER A 53 -1.76 -29.26 58.97
N ASP A 54 -1.01 -28.86 57.96
CA ASP A 54 -0.24 -27.61 57.92
C ASP A 54 -0.62 -26.80 56.67
N THR A 55 -0.47 -25.48 56.71
CA THR A 55 -0.84 -24.59 55.61
C THR A 55 0.35 -23.77 55.16
N ALA A 56 0.63 -23.80 53.86
CA ALA A 56 1.63 -22.96 53.21
C ALA A 56 0.94 -22.03 52.21
N THR A 57 1.52 -20.85 51.98
CA THR A 57 0.99 -19.87 51.01
C THR A 57 1.96 -19.73 49.85
N VAL A 58 1.43 -19.76 48.62
CA VAL A 58 2.15 -19.45 47.39
C VAL A 58 1.66 -18.09 46.91
N ASN A 59 2.56 -17.10 46.87
CA ASN A 59 2.24 -15.78 46.31
C ASN A 59 2.61 -15.77 44.83
N VAL A 60 1.63 -15.45 43.99
CA VAL A 60 1.81 -15.30 42.55
C VAL A 60 1.51 -13.85 42.18
N ALA A 61 2.51 -13.17 41.64
CA ALA A 61 2.36 -11.84 41.08
C ALA A 61 2.31 -11.94 39.56
N VAL A 62 1.22 -11.47 38.96
CA VAL A 62 1.10 -11.30 37.52
C VAL A 62 1.09 -9.81 37.24
N THR A 63 2.00 -9.38 36.38
CA THR A 63 2.03 -8.02 35.85
C THR A 63 1.40 -8.08 34.47
N ALA A 64 0.36 -7.28 34.25
CA ALA A 64 -0.20 -7.13 32.91
C ALA A 64 0.91 -6.65 31.96
N ALA A 65 0.99 -7.27 30.78
CA ALA A 65 1.81 -6.71 29.71
C ALA A 65 1.24 -5.33 29.37
N GLU A 66 2.10 -4.33 29.24
CA GLU A 66 1.68 -3.07 28.63
C GLU A 66 1.16 -3.40 27.22
N GLU A 67 -0.06 -2.97 26.92
CA GLU A 67 -0.58 -3.05 25.56
C GLU A 67 0.40 -2.28 24.68
N PRO A 68 0.90 -2.87 23.57
CA PRO A 68 1.86 -2.18 22.74
C PRO A 68 1.26 -0.84 22.31
N GLU A 69 1.95 0.26 22.59
CA GLU A 69 1.54 1.57 22.09
C GLU A 69 1.49 1.48 20.56
N VAL A 70 0.29 1.60 19.99
CA VAL A 70 0.13 1.76 18.55
C VAL A 70 0.76 3.12 18.21
N PRO A 71 1.78 3.18 17.32
CA PRO A 71 2.39 4.45 16.96
C PRO A 71 1.31 5.43 16.49
N GLU A 72 1.26 6.63 17.09
CA GLU A 72 0.41 7.69 16.57
C GLU A 72 0.93 8.09 15.17
N GLN A 73 0.14 7.83 14.12
CA GLN A 73 0.48 8.27 12.77
C GLN A 73 0.52 9.82 12.74
N PRO A 74 1.55 10.42 12.12
CA PRO A 74 1.62 11.87 11.99
C PRO A 74 0.35 12.45 11.34
N GLU A 75 -0.10 13.61 11.84
CA GLU A 75 -1.22 14.33 11.23
C GLU A 75 -0.91 14.65 9.76
N LEU A 76 -1.83 14.27 8.87
CA LEU A 76 -1.63 14.49 7.43
C LEU A 76 -1.58 16.00 7.13
N PRO A 77 -0.65 16.43 6.26
CA PRO A 77 -0.67 17.80 5.77
C PRO A 77 -2.00 18.08 5.05
N THR A 78 -2.50 19.31 5.16
CA THR A 78 -3.75 19.72 4.52
C THR A 78 -3.55 19.96 3.02
N GLY A 79 -4.30 19.26 2.16
CA GLY A 79 -4.22 19.38 0.71
C GLY A 79 -4.34 18.03 0.02
N ASN A 80 -3.82 17.94 -1.21
CA ASN A 80 -3.63 16.65 -1.87
C ASN A 80 -2.42 15.96 -1.22
N SER A 81 -2.68 14.90 -0.48
CA SER A 81 -1.69 14.23 0.37
C SER A 81 -1.39 12.84 -0.16
N PHE A 82 -0.11 12.51 -0.22
CA PHE A 82 0.41 11.24 -0.70
C PHE A 82 0.87 10.42 0.50
N LEU A 83 0.44 9.18 0.55
CA LEU A 83 0.82 8.19 1.54
C LEU A 83 1.41 7.02 0.77
N LEU A 84 2.71 6.79 0.93
CA LEU A 84 3.46 5.81 0.13
C LEU A 84 4.07 4.75 1.06
N SER A 85 4.12 3.52 0.59
CA SER A 85 4.78 2.39 1.26
C SER A 85 5.70 1.67 0.28
N ASN A 86 6.87 1.27 0.77
CA ASN A 86 7.82 0.40 0.05
C ASN A 86 7.84 -1.02 0.63
N ASP A 87 6.92 -1.33 1.55
CA ASP A 87 6.86 -2.61 2.25
C ASP A 87 5.49 -3.25 2.05
N TRP A 88 5.51 -4.43 1.43
CA TRP A 88 4.34 -5.27 1.15
C TRP A 88 3.65 -5.81 2.41
N SER A 89 4.29 -5.69 3.57
CA SER A 89 3.74 -6.09 4.87
C SER A 89 3.34 -4.92 5.77
N ALA A 90 3.44 -3.68 5.26
CA ALA A 90 3.21 -2.50 6.09
C ALA A 90 1.75 -2.35 6.52
N SER A 91 1.54 -2.10 7.81
CA SER A 91 0.27 -1.62 8.38
C SER A 91 0.19 -0.10 8.49
N GLU A 92 1.28 0.61 8.14
CA GLU A 92 1.43 2.06 8.20
C GLU A 92 2.13 2.57 6.92
N TYR A 93 2.02 3.85 6.60
CA TYR A 93 2.77 4.43 5.48
C TYR A 93 4.23 4.67 5.88
N GLY A 94 5.16 4.50 4.93
CA GLY A 94 6.58 4.82 5.14
C GLY A 94 6.90 6.28 4.89
N ILE A 95 6.16 6.93 3.97
CA ILE A 95 6.36 8.32 3.57
C ILE A 95 4.99 9.01 3.47
N ALA A 96 4.88 10.21 4.02
CA ALA A 96 3.72 11.07 3.82
C ALA A 96 4.10 12.54 3.59
N PHE A 97 3.47 13.16 2.60
CA PHE A 97 3.64 14.59 2.29
C PHE A 97 2.46 15.13 1.48
N ALA A 98 2.35 16.45 1.36
CA ALA A 98 1.38 17.10 0.48
C ALA A 98 2.08 17.75 -0.72
N PHE A 99 1.50 17.54 -1.90
CA PHE A 99 1.95 18.16 -3.15
C PHE A 99 0.76 18.42 -4.08
N GLY A 100 0.77 19.57 -4.76
CA GLY A 100 -0.35 19.98 -5.61
C GLY A 100 -1.57 20.48 -4.83
N ARG A 101 -2.72 20.45 -5.48
CA ARG A 101 -4.01 20.95 -4.97
C ARG A 101 -5.13 19.96 -5.29
N ASP A 102 -6.25 20.12 -4.59
CA ASP A 102 -7.49 19.41 -4.89
C ASP A 102 -7.90 19.61 -6.36
N GLY A 103 -8.25 18.52 -7.04
CA GLY A 103 -8.62 18.48 -8.45
C GLY A 103 -7.46 18.50 -9.45
N ASP A 104 -6.20 18.55 -9.03
CA ASP A 104 -5.08 18.36 -9.94
C ASP A 104 -5.04 16.89 -10.43
N GLN A 105 -4.69 16.65 -11.70
CA GLN A 105 -4.44 15.30 -12.23
C GLN A 105 -3.08 14.81 -11.73
N LEU A 106 -3.02 13.62 -11.14
CA LEU A 106 -1.77 12.97 -10.72
C LEU A 106 -1.02 12.39 -11.93
N LEU A 107 0.29 12.52 -11.91
CA LEU A 107 1.24 11.91 -12.82
C LEU A 107 2.34 11.25 -11.98
N VAL A 108 2.84 10.12 -12.45
CA VAL A 108 3.95 9.38 -11.83
C VAL A 108 4.96 9.10 -12.93
N GLY A 109 6.24 9.24 -12.61
CA GLY A 109 7.32 8.93 -13.53
C GLY A 109 8.70 9.35 -13.04
N ASP A 110 9.73 8.86 -13.72
CA ASP A 110 11.13 9.21 -13.53
C ASP A 110 11.50 10.45 -14.37
N TRP A 111 11.26 11.63 -13.81
CA TRP A 111 11.47 12.89 -14.54
C TRP A 111 12.94 13.25 -14.76
N ASP A 112 13.87 12.72 -13.96
CA ASP A 112 15.28 13.11 -13.99
C ASP A 112 16.27 12.01 -14.36
N GLY A 113 15.80 10.78 -14.55
CA GLY A 113 16.54 9.65 -15.09
C GLY A 113 17.35 8.91 -14.03
N ASP A 114 16.90 8.92 -12.78
CA ASP A 114 17.55 8.19 -11.69
C ASP A 114 17.01 6.76 -11.49
N ASN A 115 16.05 6.36 -12.32
CA ASN A 115 15.27 5.11 -12.29
C ASN A 115 14.37 4.99 -11.05
N VAL A 116 13.98 6.12 -10.45
CA VAL A 116 13.03 6.16 -9.33
C VAL A 116 11.85 7.04 -9.71
N ASP A 117 10.66 6.43 -9.67
CA ASP A 117 9.43 7.18 -9.89
C ASP A 117 9.23 8.23 -8.80
N SER A 118 8.87 9.42 -9.26
CA SER A 118 8.50 10.55 -8.43
C SER A 118 7.15 11.11 -8.88
N LEU A 119 6.69 12.20 -8.28
CA LEU A 119 5.33 12.69 -8.46
C LEU A 119 5.26 13.96 -9.30
N GLY A 120 4.27 14.00 -10.18
CA GLY A 120 3.86 15.17 -10.92
C GLY A 120 2.38 15.46 -10.70
N VAL A 121 1.99 16.72 -10.84
CA VAL A 121 0.58 17.11 -10.90
C VAL A 121 0.33 18.02 -12.09
N ARG A 122 -0.84 17.89 -12.69
CA ARG A 122 -1.27 18.75 -13.79
C ARG A 122 -2.53 19.51 -13.42
N ARG A 123 -2.47 20.83 -13.59
CA ARG A 123 -3.56 21.77 -13.35
C ARG A 123 -3.90 22.53 -14.62
N GLY A 124 -5.03 22.19 -15.24
CA GLY A 124 -5.33 22.69 -16.57
C GLY A 124 -4.24 22.28 -17.55
N ALA A 125 -3.57 23.24 -18.21
CA ALA A 125 -2.45 22.95 -19.12
C ALA A 125 -1.07 23.00 -18.44
N THR A 126 -1.00 23.40 -17.17
CA THR A 126 0.28 23.53 -16.46
C THR A 126 0.65 22.23 -15.77
N VAL A 127 1.84 21.73 -16.06
CA VAL A 127 2.46 20.58 -15.42
C VAL A 127 3.42 21.07 -14.34
N TYR A 128 3.41 20.41 -13.18
CA TYR A 128 4.28 20.65 -12.05
C TYR A 128 4.92 19.33 -11.64
N LEU A 129 6.24 19.21 -11.77
CA LEU A 129 6.97 17.97 -11.49
C LEU A 129 7.88 18.16 -10.29
N LYS A 130 8.03 17.09 -9.52
CA LYS A 130 8.89 17.04 -8.35
C LYS A 130 9.71 15.78 -8.40
N ASN A 131 11.03 15.90 -8.30
CA ASN A 131 11.94 14.76 -8.42
C ASN A 131 12.10 14.02 -7.08
N GLU A 132 11.72 14.67 -5.98
CA GLU A 132 11.75 14.07 -4.65
C GLU A 132 10.34 13.71 -4.17
N LEU A 133 10.21 12.58 -3.48
CA LEU A 133 9.01 12.17 -2.74
C LEU A 133 8.84 13.00 -1.45
N ALA A 134 8.70 14.31 -1.61
CA ALA A 134 8.58 15.28 -0.54
C ALA A 134 7.52 16.35 -0.88
N GLY A 135 7.10 17.12 0.13
CA GLY A 135 6.19 18.24 -0.07
C GLY A 135 6.86 19.49 -0.63
N GLY A 136 6.07 20.54 -0.82
CA GLY A 136 6.56 21.88 -1.16
C GLY A 136 6.41 22.26 -2.63
N ASN A 137 7.29 23.14 -3.11
CA ASN A 137 7.24 23.62 -4.50
C ASN A 137 7.71 22.52 -5.47
N ALA A 138 7.21 22.60 -6.71
CA ALA A 138 7.68 21.81 -7.83
C ALA A 138 9.08 22.26 -8.25
N ASP A 139 9.90 21.30 -8.67
CA ASP A 139 11.26 21.53 -9.18
C ASP A 139 11.20 22.05 -10.62
N LEU A 140 10.20 21.59 -11.38
CA LEU A 140 9.95 22.01 -12.75
C LEU A 140 8.47 22.33 -12.97
N SER A 141 8.20 23.38 -13.75
CA SER A 141 6.84 23.68 -14.20
C SER A 141 6.82 24.28 -15.60
N PHE A 142 5.87 23.84 -16.42
CA PHE A 142 5.71 24.28 -17.80
C PHE A 142 4.26 24.07 -18.27
N ASN A 143 3.91 24.68 -19.40
CA ASN A 143 2.57 24.51 -20.01
C ASN A 143 2.67 23.59 -21.22
N TYR A 144 1.85 22.54 -21.26
CA TYR A 144 1.76 21.65 -22.41
C TYR A 144 0.32 21.16 -22.65
N GLY A 145 -0.08 21.20 -23.92
CA GLY A 145 -1.45 20.90 -24.35
C GLY A 145 -2.49 21.95 -23.92
N ARG A 146 -3.75 21.52 -23.92
CA ARG A 146 -4.92 22.31 -23.47
C ARG A 146 -5.42 21.78 -22.14
N ALA A 147 -6.14 22.62 -21.40
CA ALA A 147 -6.71 22.24 -20.11
C ALA A 147 -7.70 21.06 -20.18
N SER A 148 -8.32 20.81 -21.33
CA SER A 148 -9.23 19.68 -21.57
C SER A 148 -8.52 18.39 -22.00
N ASP A 149 -7.24 18.45 -22.35
CA ASP A 149 -6.50 17.28 -22.79
C ASP A 149 -6.18 16.40 -21.57
N THR A 150 -6.11 15.08 -21.75
CA THR A 150 -5.68 14.14 -20.69
C THR A 150 -4.18 13.94 -20.78
N ALA A 151 -3.41 14.14 -19.71
CA ALA A 151 -1.98 13.88 -19.73
C ALA A 151 -1.64 12.43 -19.40
N LEU A 152 -0.57 11.92 -20.01
CA LEU A 152 0.08 10.66 -19.72
C LEU A 152 1.59 10.92 -19.54
N ALA A 153 2.25 10.06 -18.77
CA ALA A 153 3.69 10.08 -18.54
C ALA A 153 4.32 8.80 -19.09
N GLY A 154 5.57 8.90 -19.53
CA GLY A 154 6.37 7.78 -20.03
C GLY A 154 7.60 8.22 -20.82
N ASP A 155 8.51 7.27 -21.06
CA ASP A 155 9.73 7.41 -21.85
C ASP A 155 9.45 7.09 -23.33
N TRP A 156 9.01 8.11 -24.07
CA TRP A 156 8.61 7.94 -25.47
C TRP A 156 9.78 7.82 -26.45
N ASP A 157 11.02 8.09 -26.03
CA ASP A 157 12.19 8.02 -26.94
C ASP A 157 13.32 7.12 -26.44
N GLY A 158 13.07 6.37 -25.36
CA GLY A 158 13.98 5.36 -24.83
C GLY A 158 15.25 5.95 -24.24
N ASN A 159 15.17 7.17 -23.70
CA ASN A 159 16.33 7.86 -23.14
C ASN A 159 16.55 7.58 -21.64
N GLY A 160 15.64 6.83 -21.02
CA GLY A 160 15.58 6.52 -19.59
C GLY A 160 14.96 7.63 -18.74
N LYS A 161 14.15 8.53 -19.32
CA LYS A 161 13.44 9.59 -18.60
C LYS A 161 12.02 9.73 -19.09
N ASP A 162 11.13 9.88 -18.13
CA ASP A 162 9.74 10.15 -18.43
C ASP A 162 9.52 11.60 -18.85
N SER A 163 8.67 11.74 -19.85
CA SER A 163 8.19 13.01 -20.35
C SER A 163 6.67 12.97 -20.54
N ILE A 164 6.09 14.01 -21.15
CA ILE A 164 4.63 14.20 -21.14
C ILE A 164 4.04 14.03 -22.54
N ALA A 165 3.04 13.16 -22.64
CA ALA A 165 2.11 13.14 -23.75
C ALA A 165 0.75 13.70 -23.30
N VAL A 166 0.00 14.29 -24.23
CA VAL A 166 -1.40 14.64 -23.99
C VAL A 166 -2.29 14.01 -25.04
N ARG A 167 -3.48 13.58 -24.62
CA ARG A 167 -4.53 13.05 -25.48
C ARG A 167 -5.66 14.05 -25.66
N ARG A 168 -6.00 14.32 -26.91
CA ARG A 168 -7.09 15.21 -27.35
C ARG A 168 -8.03 14.45 -28.28
N GLY A 169 -9.16 13.99 -27.74
CA GLY A 169 -10.02 13.08 -28.50
C GLY A 169 -9.26 11.78 -28.77
N ASP A 170 -9.05 11.44 -30.04
CA ASP A 170 -8.25 10.29 -30.50
C ASP A 170 -6.80 10.66 -30.87
N GLU A 171 -6.41 11.94 -30.81
CA GLU A 171 -5.06 12.41 -31.12
C GLU A 171 -4.16 12.33 -29.87
N PHE A 172 -3.00 11.70 -30.01
CA PHE A 172 -1.89 11.75 -29.07
C PHE A 172 -0.89 12.81 -29.53
N LEU A 173 -0.44 13.66 -28.60
CA LEU A 173 0.56 14.69 -28.83
C LEU A 173 1.71 14.49 -27.84
N VAL A 174 2.81 13.90 -28.32
CA VAL A 174 3.97 13.50 -27.52
C VAL A 174 5.01 14.61 -27.50
N LYS A 175 5.55 14.91 -26.32
CA LYS A 175 6.71 15.79 -26.14
C LYS A 175 7.77 15.05 -25.34
N ASN A 176 8.94 14.89 -25.92
CA ASN A 176 10.07 14.15 -25.33
C ASN A 176 10.86 15.00 -24.31
N GLU A 177 10.66 16.31 -24.34
CA GLU A 177 11.29 17.24 -23.41
C GLU A 177 10.26 17.74 -22.39
N LEU A 178 10.69 17.91 -21.14
CA LEU A 178 9.89 18.51 -20.07
C LEU A 178 9.79 20.04 -20.23
N ALA A 179 9.23 20.47 -21.34
CA ALA A 179 9.06 21.87 -21.72
C ALA A 179 7.75 22.10 -22.48
N GLY A 180 7.29 23.34 -22.48
CA GLY A 180 6.20 23.74 -23.37
C GLY A 180 6.65 23.83 -24.82
N GLY A 181 5.69 23.88 -25.74
CA GLY A 181 5.97 24.02 -27.17
C GLY A 181 5.06 23.15 -28.02
N ASN A 182 5.48 22.94 -29.26
CA ASN A 182 4.83 21.99 -30.16
C ASN A 182 5.18 20.56 -29.77
N ALA A 183 4.29 19.63 -30.10
CA ALA A 183 4.56 18.21 -29.97
C ALA A 183 5.71 17.80 -30.91
N ASP A 184 6.54 16.87 -30.44
CA ASP A 184 7.59 16.24 -31.24
C ASP A 184 6.99 15.15 -32.16
N LEU A 185 5.97 14.44 -31.67
CA LEU A 185 5.16 13.49 -32.44
C LEU A 185 3.67 13.72 -32.22
N SER A 186 2.87 13.51 -33.26
CA SER A 186 1.41 13.54 -33.19
C SER A 186 0.78 12.52 -34.11
N PHE A 187 -0.17 11.73 -33.59
CA PHE A 187 -0.86 10.70 -34.35
C PHE A 187 -2.22 10.38 -33.74
N ASN A 188 -3.11 9.79 -34.53
CA ASN A 188 -4.43 9.37 -34.08
C ASN A 188 -4.45 7.87 -33.78
N TYR A 189 -4.98 7.49 -32.62
CA TYR A 189 -5.18 6.10 -32.26
C TYR A 189 -6.42 5.91 -31.35
N GLY A 190 -7.19 4.86 -31.65
CA GLY A 190 -8.45 4.56 -30.99
C GLY A 190 -9.59 5.50 -31.38
N ARG A 191 -10.55 5.66 -30.47
CA ARG A 191 -11.71 6.55 -30.58
C ARG A 191 -11.68 7.57 -29.44
N ALA A 192 -12.27 8.74 -29.68
CA ALA A 192 -12.35 9.79 -28.66
C ALA A 192 -13.05 9.37 -27.35
N SER A 193 -13.89 8.33 -27.38
CA SER A 193 -14.56 7.77 -26.19
C SER A 193 -13.73 6.73 -25.43
N ASP A 194 -12.64 6.24 -26.00
CA ASP A 194 -11.81 5.24 -25.35
C ASP A 194 -10.98 5.88 -24.22
N VAL A 195 -10.65 5.09 -23.18
CA VAL A 195 -9.75 5.53 -22.10
C VAL A 195 -8.33 5.18 -22.49
N ALA A 196 -7.42 6.16 -22.52
CA ALA A 196 -6.02 5.90 -22.86
C ALA A 196 -5.17 5.59 -21.64
N PHE A 197 -4.14 4.79 -21.86
CA PHE A 197 -3.10 4.44 -20.89
C PHE A 197 -1.76 4.31 -21.62
N ALA A 198 -0.67 4.32 -20.86
CA ALA A 198 0.69 4.26 -21.38
C ALA A 198 1.53 3.26 -20.58
N GLY A 199 2.62 2.80 -21.19
CA GLY A 199 3.60 1.89 -20.61
C GLY A 199 4.40 1.14 -21.68
N ASP A 200 5.47 0.47 -21.26
CA ASP A 200 6.24 -0.48 -22.06
C ASP A 200 5.52 -1.84 -22.08
N PHE A 201 4.92 -2.19 -23.21
CA PHE A 201 4.13 -3.41 -23.38
C PHE A 201 4.88 -4.54 -24.10
N ASP A 202 6.11 -4.31 -24.56
CA ASP A 202 6.93 -5.33 -25.25
C ASP A 202 8.40 -5.41 -24.81
N ALA A 203 8.73 -4.77 -23.69
CA ALA A 203 10.04 -4.77 -23.04
C ALA A 203 11.17 -4.23 -23.94
N ASP A 204 10.87 -3.22 -24.76
CA ASP A 204 11.89 -2.51 -25.55
C ASP A 204 12.42 -1.24 -24.87
N SER A 205 11.95 -0.95 -23.65
CA SER A 205 12.24 0.24 -22.84
C SER A 205 11.70 1.55 -23.43
N ILE A 206 10.77 1.49 -24.38
CA ILE A 206 10.05 2.64 -24.90
C ILE A 206 8.59 2.52 -24.48
N ASP A 207 8.09 3.53 -23.77
CA ASP A 207 6.68 3.57 -23.46
C ASP A 207 5.86 3.87 -24.72
N THR A 208 4.75 3.15 -24.85
CA THR A 208 3.80 3.32 -25.95
C THR A 208 2.39 3.49 -25.40
N PHE A 209 1.37 3.39 -26.24
CA PHE A 209 -0.01 3.70 -25.85
C PHE A 209 -0.96 2.54 -26.07
N GLY A 210 -1.87 2.38 -25.13
CA GLY A 210 -3.05 1.55 -25.29
C GLY A 210 -4.33 2.35 -25.08
N VAL A 211 -5.44 1.79 -25.57
CA VAL A 211 -6.77 2.30 -25.28
C VAL A 211 -7.68 1.19 -24.79
N HIS A 212 -8.49 1.49 -23.78
CA HIS A 212 -9.51 0.60 -23.23
C HIS A 212 -10.89 0.98 -23.77
N ARG A 213 -11.59 -0.01 -24.31
CA ARG A 213 -12.91 0.13 -24.94
C ARG A 213 -13.80 -1.04 -24.53
N GLY A 214 -14.76 -0.78 -23.66
CA GLY A 214 -15.69 -1.82 -23.22
C GLY A 214 -14.96 -2.87 -22.39
N ASP A 215 -14.79 -4.06 -22.94
CA ASP A 215 -14.02 -5.19 -22.40
C ASP A 215 -12.71 -5.43 -23.16
N GLU A 216 -12.33 -4.54 -24.09
CA GLU A 216 -11.13 -4.66 -24.91
C GLU A 216 -10.03 -3.69 -24.45
N PHE A 217 -8.82 -4.22 -24.26
CA PHE A 217 -7.58 -3.46 -24.22
C PHE A 217 -6.92 -3.56 -25.59
N LEU A 218 -6.77 -2.42 -26.27
CA LEU A 218 -6.17 -2.31 -27.60
C LEU A 218 -4.79 -1.66 -27.46
N ILE A 219 -3.74 -2.47 -27.46
CA ILE A 219 -2.35 -2.05 -27.27
C ILE A 219 -1.70 -1.80 -28.64
N ASN A 220 -0.93 -0.72 -28.75
CA ASN A 220 -0.19 -0.33 -29.93
C ASN A 220 1.25 0.00 -29.51
N ASN A 221 2.18 -0.84 -29.93
CA ASN A 221 3.61 -0.75 -29.60
C ASN A 221 4.35 0.18 -30.58
N ALA A 222 3.61 1.02 -31.30
CA ALA A 222 4.17 2.07 -32.12
C ALA A 222 3.65 3.44 -31.66
N LEU A 223 4.53 4.43 -31.68
CA LEU A 223 4.17 5.85 -31.55
C LEU A 223 3.60 6.40 -32.88
N ALA A 224 2.63 5.66 -33.43
CA ALA A 224 1.98 5.94 -34.69
C ALA A 224 0.52 5.48 -34.65
N GLY A 225 -0.30 6.05 -35.53
CA GLY A 225 -1.66 5.55 -35.73
C GLY A 225 -1.64 4.18 -36.43
N GLY A 226 -2.73 3.42 -36.30
CA GLY A 226 -2.80 2.10 -36.90
C GLY A 226 -3.83 1.20 -36.26
N ALA A 227 -3.81 -0.07 -36.67
CA ALA A 227 -4.48 -1.14 -35.92
C ALA A 227 -3.69 -1.43 -34.64
N ALA A 228 -4.37 -1.96 -33.63
CA ALA A 228 -3.71 -2.49 -32.44
C ALA A 228 -2.81 -3.67 -32.80
N ASP A 229 -1.63 -3.75 -32.19
CA ASP A 229 -0.73 -4.90 -32.28
C ASP A 229 -1.25 -6.07 -31.44
N LEU A 230 -1.88 -5.73 -30.30
CA LEU A 230 -2.44 -6.70 -29.38
C LEU A 230 -3.82 -6.24 -28.90
N VAL A 231 -4.77 -7.19 -28.90
CA VAL A 231 -6.10 -7.00 -28.31
C VAL A 231 -6.30 -8.04 -27.22
N LEU A 232 -6.53 -7.58 -26.00
CA LEU A 232 -6.90 -8.43 -24.87
C LEU A 232 -8.36 -8.17 -24.52
N THR A 233 -9.11 -9.24 -24.23
CA THR A 233 -10.55 -9.13 -23.92
C THR A 233 -10.83 -9.64 -22.52
N TYR A 234 -10.96 -8.72 -21.56
CA TYR A 234 -11.37 -8.96 -20.19
C TYR A 234 -11.74 -7.63 -19.51
N GLY A 235 -12.53 -7.71 -18.44
CA GLY A 235 -13.13 -6.54 -17.81
C GLY A 235 -14.49 -6.19 -18.39
N GLU A 236 -15.08 -5.10 -17.92
CA GLU A 236 -16.35 -4.56 -18.39
C GLU A 236 -16.32 -3.03 -18.44
N ALA A 237 -17.27 -2.45 -19.18
CA ALA A 237 -17.47 -1.01 -19.20
C ALA A 237 -17.74 -0.47 -17.79
N GLY A 238 -16.88 0.45 -17.34
CA GLY A 238 -16.96 1.06 -16.01
C GLY A 238 -15.90 0.56 -15.03
N ASP A 239 -15.15 -0.49 -15.38
CA ASP A 239 -13.94 -0.86 -14.65
C ASP A 239 -12.89 0.25 -14.77
N ALA A 240 -12.19 0.54 -13.68
CA ALA A 240 -11.03 1.43 -13.71
C ALA A 240 -9.83 0.68 -14.27
N VAL A 241 -9.14 1.27 -15.24
CA VAL A 241 -7.95 0.69 -15.87
C VAL A 241 -6.74 0.97 -14.99
N LEU A 242 -5.93 -0.06 -14.79
CA LEU A 242 -4.62 0.00 -14.17
C LEU A 242 -3.58 -0.52 -15.17
N VAL A 243 -2.35 -0.03 -15.08
CA VAL A 243 -1.22 -0.56 -15.86
C VAL A 243 -0.04 -0.69 -14.90
N GLY A 244 0.70 -1.77 -15.04
CA GLY A 244 1.92 -2.00 -14.27
C GLY A 244 2.54 -3.34 -14.60
N ASP A 245 3.79 -3.53 -14.19
CA ASP A 245 4.45 -4.83 -14.21
C ASP A 245 4.04 -5.63 -12.97
N TRP A 246 3.04 -6.51 -13.12
CA TRP A 246 2.48 -7.27 -12.00
C TRP A 246 3.29 -8.52 -11.64
N ASN A 247 4.21 -8.96 -12.50
CA ASN A 247 4.96 -10.21 -12.33
C ASN A 247 6.49 -10.03 -12.30
N GLY A 248 6.98 -8.81 -12.46
CA GLY A 248 8.39 -8.44 -12.37
C GLY A 248 9.20 -8.82 -13.61
N ASP A 249 8.58 -8.98 -14.78
CA ASP A 249 9.28 -9.36 -16.01
C ASP A 249 9.73 -8.17 -16.88
N GLY A 250 9.46 -6.95 -16.42
CA GLY A 250 9.77 -5.71 -17.13
C GLY A 250 8.74 -5.32 -18.19
N VAL A 251 7.65 -6.09 -18.35
CA VAL A 251 6.54 -5.76 -19.25
C VAL A 251 5.37 -5.23 -18.43
N GLY A 252 4.99 -3.98 -18.69
CA GLY A 252 3.73 -3.44 -18.20
C GLY A 252 2.56 -4.21 -18.81
N THR A 253 1.61 -4.68 -18.00
CA THR A 253 0.39 -5.32 -18.50
C THR A 253 -0.86 -4.67 -17.92
N PRO A 254 -2.01 -4.70 -18.62
CA PRO A 254 -3.21 -4.01 -18.13
C PRO A 254 -3.87 -4.77 -16.96
N GLY A 255 -4.56 -4.04 -16.10
CA GLY A 255 -5.40 -4.54 -15.02
C GLY A 255 -6.74 -3.79 -14.97
N VAL A 256 -7.75 -4.42 -14.37
CA VAL A 256 -9.05 -3.79 -14.12
C VAL A 256 -9.39 -3.80 -12.65
N ASN A 257 -9.91 -2.68 -12.14
CA ASN A 257 -10.49 -2.58 -10.82
C ASN A 257 -12.01 -2.45 -10.94
N ARG A 258 -12.74 -3.42 -10.35
CA ARG A 258 -14.19 -3.48 -10.32
C ARG A 258 -14.71 -3.41 -8.89
N ILE A 259 -15.60 -2.46 -8.62
CA ILE A 259 -16.30 -2.38 -7.33
C ILE A 259 -17.51 -3.31 -7.36
N ILE A 260 -17.41 -4.45 -6.67
CA ILE A 260 -18.56 -5.32 -6.39
C ILE A 260 -19.25 -4.81 -5.12
N ARG A 261 -20.55 -4.52 -5.22
CA ARG A 261 -21.39 -4.11 -4.09
C ARG A 261 -22.27 -5.26 -3.61
#